data_AF-X1JUX1-F1
#
_entry.id   AF-X1JUX1-F1
#
_cell.length_a   1.000
_cell.length_b   1.000
_cell.length_c   1.000
_cell.angle_alpha   90.00
_cell.angle_beta   90.00
_cell.angle_gamma   90.00
#
_symmetry.space_group_name_H-M   'P 1'
#
loop_
_entity.id
_entity.type
_entity.pdbx_description
1 polymer ?
#
loop_
_entity_poly.entity_id
_entity_poly.type
_entity_poly.pdbx_seq_one_letter_code
_entity_poly.pdbx_strand_id
1 'polypeptide(L)'
;MPTLKVLMLTHSAGFKHDCLPVAEKSIRQLGKKSGVYEATVTEDCSIVNADNLKRYDVLIFCTTGELPMSEEQKFALIDFVKSGKGFVGIHNATDTFYKFPQYGEMLGGYIG
;
A
#
# COMPACT_ATOMS: atom_id res chain seq x y z
N MET A 1 -7.84 6.50 -22.10
CA MET A 1 -7.72 6.89 -20.68
C MET A 1 -6.24 6.92 -20.33
N PRO A 2 -5.77 7.84 -19.48
CA PRO A 2 -4.38 7.83 -19.02
C PRO A 2 -4.07 6.53 -18.25
N THR A 3 -2.85 6.02 -18.39
CA THR A 3 -2.36 4.84 -17.65
C THR A 3 -2.26 5.17 -16.17
N LEU A 4 -2.93 4.39 -15.32
CA LEU A 4 -2.90 4.60 -13.87
C LEU A 4 -1.50 4.29 -13.30
N LYS A 5 -1.10 5.05 -12.30
CA LYS A 5 0.15 4.83 -11.56
C LYS A 5 -0.15 4.14 -10.23
N VAL A 6 0.40 2.95 -10.05
CA VAL A 6 0.19 2.12 -8.85
C VAL A 6 1.48 2.03 -8.04
N LEU A 7 1.41 2.29 -6.75
CA LEU A 7 2.48 1.99 -5.80
C LEU A 7 2.07 0.78 -4.97
N MET A 8 2.91 -0.26 -4.92
CA MET A 8 2.74 -1.40 -4.03
C MET A 8 3.86 -1.39 -2.99
N LEU A 9 3.48 -1.39 -1.71
CA LEU A 9 4.39 -1.53 -0.57
C LEU A 9 4.35 -2.98 -0.06
N THR A 10 5.51 -3.60 0.09
CA THR A 10 5.67 -5.00 0.55
C THR A 10 6.46 -5.14 1.85
N HIS A 11 6.76 -4.02 2.52
CA HIS A 11 7.50 -4.04 3.78
C HIS A 11 6.80 -4.89 4.85
N SER A 12 7.56 -5.77 5.50
CA SER A 12 7.09 -6.57 6.63
C SER A 12 7.90 -6.23 7.87
N ALA A 13 7.30 -5.50 8.80
CA ALA A 13 7.84 -5.22 10.13
C ALA A 13 7.45 -6.29 11.18
N GLY A 14 6.57 -7.22 10.79
CA GLY A 14 6.22 -8.43 11.54
C GLY A 14 6.59 -9.70 10.74
N PHE A 15 5.65 -10.63 10.63
CA PHE A 15 5.87 -11.87 9.86
C PHE A 15 6.02 -11.57 8.36
N LYS A 16 7.11 -12.05 7.76
CA LYS A 16 7.36 -11.93 6.32
C LYS A 16 6.81 -13.15 5.60
N HIS A 17 5.78 -12.94 4.78
CA HIS A 17 5.12 -14.02 4.04
C HIS A 17 5.93 -14.44 2.81
N ASP A 18 6.06 -15.74 2.57
CA ASP A 18 6.76 -16.28 1.38
C ASP A 18 6.04 -15.96 0.05
N CYS A 19 4.78 -15.52 0.12
CA CYS A 19 3.99 -15.17 -1.06
C CYS A 19 4.34 -13.79 -1.65
N LEU A 20 5.11 -12.94 -0.95
CA LEU A 20 5.40 -11.58 -1.40
C LEU A 20 5.99 -11.53 -2.82
N PRO A 21 7.03 -12.31 -3.18
CA PRO A 21 7.58 -12.28 -4.55
C PRO A 21 6.54 -12.66 -5.62
N VAL A 22 5.60 -13.54 -5.29
CA VAL A 22 4.50 -13.93 -6.19
C VAL A 22 3.49 -12.80 -6.32
N ALA A 23 3.14 -12.12 -5.22
CA ALA A 23 2.24 -10.98 -5.23
C ALA A 23 2.82 -9.82 -6.07
N GLU A 24 4.09 -9.46 -5.86
CA GLU A 24 4.76 -8.41 -6.63
C GLU A 24 4.77 -8.72 -8.14
N LYS A 25 5.13 -9.95 -8.49
CA LYS A 25 5.17 -10.39 -9.89
C LYS A 25 3.77 -10.35 -10.50
N SER A 26 2.76 -10.79 -9.75
CA SER A 26 1.37 -10.84 -10.21
C SER A 26 0.83 -9.44 -10.49
N ILE A 27 1.04 -8.48 -9.58
CA ILE A 27 0.64 -7.08 -9.79
C ILE A 27 1.33 -6.47 -11.01
N ARG A 28 2.66 -6.64 -11.14
CA ARG A 28 3.39 -6.14 -12.32
C ARG A 28 2.88 -6.77 -13.62
N GLN A 29 2.62 -8.08 -13.63
CA GLN A 29 2.14 -8.78 -14.82
C GLN A 29 0.71 -8.42 -15.20
N LEU A 30 -0.18 -8.24 -14.22
CA LEU A 30 -1.56 -7.83 -14.46
C LEU A 30 -1.62 -6.43 -15.08
N GLY A 31 -0.83 -5.48 -14.59
CA GLY A 31 -0.69 -4.15 -15.20
C GLY A 31 -0.22 -4.24 -16.66
N LYS A 32 0.86 -4.98 -16.91
CA LYS A 32 1.40 -5.19 -18.27
C LYS A 32 0.40 -5.85 -19.22
N LYS A 33 -0.31 -6.89 -18.77
CA LYS A 33 -1.27 -7.64 -19.61
C LYS A 33 -2.53 -6.84 -19.90
N SER A 34 -3.02 -6.09 -18.92
CA SER A 34 -4.23 -5.28 -19.08
C SER A 34 -3.98 -3.98 -19.84
N GLY A 35 -2.77 -3.42 -19.75
CA GLY A 35 -2.47 -2.09 -20.28
C GLY A 35 -3.13 -0.93 -19.51
N VAL A 36 -3.75 -1.21 -18.37
CA VAL A 36 -4.54 -0.23 -17.59
C VAL A 36 -3.66 0.57 -16.63
N TYR A 37 -2.58 -0.02 -16.13
CA TYR A 37 -1.72 0.61 -15.12
C TYR A 37 -0.27 0.17 -15.18
N GLU A 38 0.60 0.98 -14.59
CA GLU A 38 1.99 0.67 -14.31
C GLU A 38 2.23 0.61 -12.80
N ALA A 39 2.93 -0.43 -12.35
CA ALA A 39 3.20 -0.65 -10.93
C ALA A 39 4.66 -0.42 -10.56
N THR A 40 4.88 0.47 -9.60
CA THR A 40 6.10 0.55 -8.79
C THR A 40 5.90 -0.34 -7.57
N VAL A 41 6.85 -1.23 -7.28
CA VAL A 41 6.80 -2.11 -6.10
C VAL A 41 8.07 -1.91 -5.30
N THR A 42 7.94 -1.76 -3.98
CA THR A 42 9.05 -1.43 -3.08
C THR A 42 8.80 -1.93 -1.65
N GLU A 43 9.87 -2.15 -0.91
CA GLU A 43 9.85 -2.34 0.56
C GLU A 43 10.23 -1.05 1.30
N ASP A 44 10.56 0.03 0.58
CA ASP A 44 10.95 1.32 1.16
C ASP A 44 9.73 2.16 1.58
N CYS A 45 9.49 2.21 2.89
CA CYS A 45 8.40 2.98 3.49
C CYS A 45 8.57 4.50 3.33
N SER A 46 9.79 5.02 3.11
CA SER A 46 10.03 6.47 2.97
C SER A 46 9.31 7.07 1.76
N ILE A 47 9.01 6.23 0.76
CA ILE A 47 8.26 6.56 -0.46
C ILE A 47 6.81 6.96 -0.14
N VAL A 48 6.24 6.50 0.99
CA VAL A 48 4.89 6.86 1.43
C VAL A 48 4.95 8.19 2.17
N ASN A 49 4.89 9.29 1.42
CA ASN A 49 4.82 10.65 1.93
C ASN A 49 3.98 11.52 0.99
N ALA A 50 3.48 12.65 1.48
CA ALA A 50 2.52 13.48 0.76
C ALA A 50 3.00 13.94 -0.63
N ASP A 51 4.29 14.28 -0.77
CA ASP A 51 4.83 14.77 -2.03
C ASP A 51 4.96 13.67 -3.07
N ASN A 52 5.48 12.51 -2.67
CA ASN A 52 5.67 11.42 -3.60
C ASN A 52 4.34 10.71 -3.95
N LEU A 53 3.37 10.67 -3.02
CA LEU A 53 2.04 10.09 -3.28
C LEU A 53 1.23 10.83 -4.35
N LYS A 54 1.50 12.12 -4.62
CA LYS A 54 0.87 12.89 -5.72
C LYS A 54 1.06 12.24 -7.10
N ARG A 55 2.07 11.37 -7.24
CA ARG A 55 2.42 10.68 -8.49
C ARG A 55 1.58 9.43 -8.74
N TYR A 56 0.80 8.98 -7.76
CA TYR A 56 0.11 7.69 -7.78
C TYR A 56 -1.40 7.88 -7.72
N ASP A 57 -2.10 6.90 -8.31
CA ASP A 57 -3.55 6.81 -8.33
C ASP A 57 -4.06 5.75 -7.36
N VAL A 58 -3.26 4.72 -7.11
CA VAL A 58 -3.58 3.61 -6.22
C VAL A 58 -2.37 3.25 -5.36
N LEU A 59 -2.62 2.99 -4.08
CA LEU A 59 -1.67 2.44 -3.13
C LEU A 59 -2.11 1.03 -2.73
N ILE A 60 -1.23 0.06 -2.93
CA ILE A 60 -1.46 -1.35 -2.59
C ILE A 60 -0.56 -1.71 -1.41
N PHE A 61 -1.15 -2.26 -0.36
CA PHE A 61 -0.41 -2.82 0.77
C PHE A 61 -0.45 -4.35 0.71
N CYS A 62 0.72 -4.97 0.75
CA CYS A 62 0.91 -6.36 1.10
C CYS A 62 1.96 -6.39 2.21
N THR A 63 1.60 -5.81 3.35
CA THR A 63 2.47 -5.43 4.44
C THR A 63 2.07 -6.16 5.73
N THR A 64 2.96 -6.15 6.73
CA THR A 64 2.65 -6.71 8.06
C THR A 64 3.37 -5.93 9.15
N GLY A 65 2.73 -5.73 10.30
CA GLY A 65 3.28 -5.11 11.50
C GLY A 65 3.21 -3.59 11.53
N GLU A 66 3.90 -3.02 12.53
CA GLU A 66 4.09 -1.57 12.66
C GLU A 66 5.24 -1.11 11.76
N LEU A 67 4.89 -0.68 10.54
CA LEU A 67 5.88 -0.26 9.56
C LEU A 67 6.69 0.94 10.07
N PRO A 68 7.96 1.10 9.67
CA PRO A 68 8.80 2.24 10.05
C PRO A 68 8.39 3.51 9.29
N MET A 69 7.17 3.98 9.56
CA MET A 69 6.57 5.20 9.02
C MET A 69 6.30 6.18 10.16
N SER A 70 6.65 7.44 9.96
CA SER A 70 6.30 8.50 10.90
C SER A 70 4.78 8.73 10.94
N GLU A 71 4.29 9.44 11.96
CA GLU A 71 2.88 9.83 12.04
C GLU A 71 2.46 10.64 10.81
N GLU A 72 3.30 11.56 10.33
CA GLU A 72 3.03 12.35 9.12
C GLU A 72 2.87 11.46 7.89
N GLN A 73 3.66 10.39 7.76
CA GLN A 73 3.54 9.45 6.65
C GLN A 73 2.26 8.61 6.74
N LYS A 74 1.87 8.19 7.95
CA LYS A 74 0.59 7.49 8.17
C LYS A 74 -0.60 8.38 7.83
N PHE A 75 -0.58 9.65 8.25
CA PHE A 75 -1.62 10.60 7.87
C PHE A 75 -1.61 10.90 6.36
N ALA A 76 -0.43 10.96 5.72
CA ALA A 76 -0.36 11.09 4.26
C ALA A 76 -1.04 9.92 3.52
N LEU A 77 -0.95 8.70 4.05
CA LEU A 77 -1.73 7.55 3.55
C LEU A 77 -3.24 7.78 3.73
N ILE A 78 -3.69 8.20 4.91
CA ILE A 78 -5.13 8.45 5.17
C ILE A 78 -5.66 9.55 4.25
N ASP A 79 -4.92 10.64 4.10
CA ASP A 79 -5.29 11.77 3.26
C ASP A 79 -5.30 11.41 1.77
N PHE A 80 -4.38 10.55 1.33
CA PHE A 80 -4.40 9.99 -0.02
C PHE A 80 -5.74 9.31 -0.32
N VAL A 81 -6.22 8.45 0.58
CA VAL A 81 -7.52 7.76 0.42
C VAL A 81 -8.69 8.74 0.52
N LYS A 82 -8.68 9.64 1.52
CA LYS A 82 -9.72 10.68 1.67
C LYS A 82 -9.82 11.62 0.47
N SER A 83 -8.73 11.83 -0.26
CA SER A 83 -8.71 12.63 -1.49
C SER A 83 -9.35 11.93 -2.71
N GLY A 84 -9.84 10.70 -2.54
CA GLY A 84 -10.49 9.91 -3.60
C GLY A 84 -9.53 9.01 -4.38
N LYS A 85 -8.28 8.84 -3.93
CA LYS A 85 -7.35 7.85 -4.51
C LYS A 85 -7.64 6.45 -4.00
N GLY A 86 -7.24 5.44 -4.77
CA GLY A 86 -7.54 4.04 -4.48
C GLY A 86 -6.61 3.44 -3.42
N PHE A 87 -7.16 2.64 -2.52
CA PHE A 87 -6.39 1.79 -1.62
C PHE A 87 -6.77 0.33 -1.81
N VAL A 88 -5.78 -0.57 -1.83
CA VAL A 88 -5.99 -2.01 -1.90
C VAL A 88 -5.14 -2.70 -0.83
N GLY A 89 -5.78 -3.35 0.13
CA GLY A 89 -5.10 -4.25 1.06
C GLY A 89 -5.13 -5.69 0.52
N ILE A 90 -3.99 -6.37 0.51
CA ILE A 90 -3.90 -7.79 0.16
C ILE A 90 -3.65 -8.57 1.45
N HIS A 91 -4.60 -9.44 1.83
CA HIS A 91 -4.47 -10.41 2.92
C HIS A 91 -3.89 -9.82 4.22
N ASN A 92 -2.57 -9.93 4.40
CA ASN A 92 -1.81 -9.51 5.56
C ASN A 92 -1.82 -7.99 5.79
N ALA A 93 -2.27 -7.19 4.82
CA ALA A 93 -2.44 -5.75 5.00
C ALA A 93 -3.32 -5.38 6.21
N THR A 94 -4.31 -6.22 6.57
CA THR A 94 -5.12 -5.99 7.77
C THR A 94 -4.37 -6.23 9.08
N ASP A 95 -3.20 -6.85 9.04
CA ASP A 95 -2.26 -7.03 10.17
C ASP A 95 -1.15 -5.97 10.08
N THR A 96 -1.53 -4.71 9.83
CA THR A 96 -0.62 -3.57 9.73
C THR A 96 -1.17 -2.42 10.58
N PHE A 97 -0.30 -1.67 11.25
CA PHE A 97 -0.66 -0.45 12.00
C PHE A 97 -1.81 -0.61 13.01
N TYR A 98 -1.86 -1.73 13.74
CA TYR A 98 -2.85 -1.96 14.79
C TYR A 98 -2.79 -0.95 15.94
N LYS A 99 -1.68 -0.19 16.08
CA LYS A 99 -1.56 0.94 17.04
C LYS A 99 -2.08 2.28 16.50
N PHE A 100 -2.52 2.35 15.24
CA PHE A 100 -3.01 3.57 14.60
C PHE A 100 -4.46 3.38 14.14
N PRO A 101 -5.44 3.74 14.99
CA PRO A 101 -6.86 3.41 14.79
C PRO A 101 -7.43 3.84 13.43
N GLN A 102 -6.97 4.96 12.89
CA GLN A 102 -7.42 5.51 11.61
C GLN A 102 -7.16 4.56 10.43
N TYR A 103 -6.12 3.72 10.52
CA TYR A 103 -5.90 2.68 9.51
C TYR A 103 -6.98 1.59 9.59
N GLY A 104 -7.31 1.15 10.81
CA GLY A 104 -8.42 0.22 11.05
C GLY A 104 -9.76 0.77 10.58
N GLU A 105 -10.05 2.04 10.86
CA GLU A 105 -11.26 2.74 10.40
C GLU A 105 -11.32 2.82 8.87
N MET A 106 -10.20 3.15 8.21
CA MET A 106 -10.10 3.18 6.74
C MET A 106 -10.41 1.81 6.12
N LEU A 107 -9.99 0.72 6.76
CA LEU A 107 -10.27 -0.65 6.30
C LEU A 107 -11.68 -1.14 6.65
N GLY A 108 -12.34 -0.52 7.64
CA GLY A 108 -13.60 -1.02 8.22
C GLY A 108 -13.42 -2.20 9.19
N GLY A 109 -12.18 -2.49 9.61
CA GLY A 109 -11.82 -3.59 10.49
C GLY A 109 -10.38 -4.06 10.25
N TYR A 110 -9.73 -4.62 11.28
CA TYR A 110 -8.38 -5.17 11.18
C TYR A 110 -8.20 -6.37 12.11
N ILE A 111 -7.15 -7.16 11.89
CA ILE A 111 -6.77 -8.27 12.76
C ILE A 111 -5.49 -7.80 13.47
N GLY A 112 -5.55 -7.65 14.79
CA GLY A 112 -4.42 -7.21 15.62
C GLY A 112 -4.22 -8.11 16.83
#